data_AF-A0A4Q3U3H4-F1
#
_entry.id   AF-A0A4Q3U3H4-F1
#
_cell.length_a   1.000
_cell.length_b   1.000
_cell.length_c   1.000
_cell.angle_alpha   90.00
_cell.angle_beta   90.00
_cell.angle_gamma   90.00
#
_symmetry.space_group_name_H-M   'P 1'
#
loop_
_entity.id
_entity.type
_entity.pdbx_description
1 polymer ?
#
loop_
_entity_poly.entity_id
_entity_poly.type
_entity_poly.pdbx_seq_one_letter_code
_entity_poly.pdbx_strand_id
1 'polypeptide(L)'
;MATPKDLKKELDKAESDLRDILIKVLDDEEFLRIARQGPAFHDTLVRAQHNGWVHYTRLAQELETSSSQVNRWFKPSDDESASSRSTPNKFVIDAALKALKKILVEDQKRLKKAERPTGGDGVGRVRLVE
;
A
#
# COMPACT_ATOMS: atom_id res chain seq x y z
N MET A 1 -14.60 -24.55 -20.85
CA MET A 1 -14.34 -23.13 -21.17
C MET A 1 -14.46 -22.35 -19.88
N ALA A 2 -13.45 -21.57 -19.50
CA ALA A 2 -13.54 -20.72 -18.32
C ALA A 2 -14.57 -19.60 -18.58
N THR A 3 -15.49 -19.38 -17.66
CA THR A 3 -16.46 -18.28 -17.77
C THR A 3 -15.84 -16.97 -17.29
N PRO A 4 -16.39 -15.80 -17.67
CA PRO A 4 -15.96 -14.52 -17.09
C PRO A 4 -16.02 -14.48 -15.55
N LYS A 5 -16.92 -15.28 -14.95
CA LYS A 5 -17.04 -15.43 -13.50
C LYS A 5 -15.87 -16.20 -12.90
N ASP A 6 -15.38 -17.24 -13.60
CA ASP A 6 -14.22 -18.02 -13.18
C ASP A 6 -12.94 -17.18 -13.27
N LEU A 7 -12.78 -16.43 -14.37
CA LEU A 7 -11.68 -15.48 -14.53
C LEU A 7 -11.64 -14.44 -13.42
N LYS A 8 -12.80 -13.84 -13.09
CA LYS A 8 -12.89 -12.87 -11.99
C LYS A 8 -12.46 -13.49 -10.65
N LYS A 9 -12.89 -14.72 -10.37
CA LYS A 9 -12.53 -15.44 -9.14
C LYS A 9 -11.02 -15.72 -9.06
N GLU A 10 -10.39 -16.07 -10.18
CA GLU A 10 -8.94 -16.28 -10.25
C GLU A 10 -8.16 -14.97 -10.03
N LEU A 11 -8.63 -13.86 -10.60
CA LEU A 11 -8.04 -12.53 -10.39
C LEU A 11 -8.18 -12.07 -8.93
N ASP A 12 -9.36 -12.22 -8.33
CA ASP A 12 -9.59 -11.89 -6.92
C ASP A 12 -8.68 -12.73 -5.99
N LYS A 13 -8.48 -14.01 -6.33
CA LYS A 13 -7.57 -14.90 -5.60
C LYS A 13 -6.11 -14.46 -5.75
N ALA A 14 -5.67 -14.16 -6.97
CA ALA A 14 -4.32 -13.68 -7.22
C ALA A 14 -4.01 -12.37 -6.47
N GLU A 15 -4.96 -11.43 -6.44
CA GLU A 15 -4.83 -10.20 -5.66
C GLU A 15 -4.66 -10.49 -4.15
N SER A 16 -5.51 -11.38 -3.61
CA SER A 16 -5.42 -11.81 -2.21
C SER A 16 -4.08 -12.46 -1.88
N ASP A 17 -3.59 -13.36 -2.75
CA ASP A 17 -2.32 -14.06 -2.56
C ASP A 17 -1.13 -13.10 -2.61
N LEU A 18 -1.13 -12.13 -3.54
CA LEU A 18 -0.11 -11.10 -3.64
C LEU A 18 -0.08 -10.19 -2.40
N ARG A 19 -1.26 -9.84 -1.86
CA ARG A 19 -1.35 -9.05 -0.63
C ARG A 19 -0.79 -9.83 0.57
N ASP A 20 -1.09 -11.12 0.69
CA ASP A 20 -0.54 -11.98 1.74
C ASP A 20 0.99 -12.12 1.63
N ILE A 21 1.54 -12.20 0.41
CA ILE A 21 2.99 -12.18 0.19
C ILE A 21 3.59 -10.88 0.71
N LEU A 22 3.03 -9.73 0.35
CA LEU A 22 3.54 -8.44 0.81
C LEU A 22 3.48 -8.33 2.33
N ILE A 23 2.37 -8.74 2.97
CA ILE A 23 2.24 -8.74 4.43
C ILE A 23 3.36 -9.56 5.10
N LYS A 24 3.69 -10.73 4.54
CA LYS A 24 4.78 -11.58 5.05
C LYS A 24 6.16 -10.93 4.86
N VAL A 25 6.40 -10.31 3.71
CA VAL A 25 7.66 -9.60 3.44
C VAL A 25 7.85 -8.43 4.41
N LEU A 26 6.78 -7.77 4.84
CA LEU A 26 6.85 -6.69 5.85
C LEU A 26 7.20 -7.19 7.27
N ASP A 27 7.22 -8.51 7.51
CA ASP A 27 7.73 -9.14 8.74
C ASP A 27 9.17 -9.67 8.61
N ASP A 28 9.74 -9.64 7.41
CA ASP A 28 11.06 -10.19 7.14
C ASP A 28 12.16 -9.20 7.56
N GLU A 29 13.02 -9.60 8.49
CA GLU A 29 14.10 -8.76 9.03
C GLU A 29 15.12 -8.35 7.97
N GLU A 30 15.40 -9.22 6.98
CA GLU A 30 16.32 -8.89 5.90
C GLU A 30 15.72 -7.82 4.99
N PHE A 31 14.45 -7.97 4.63
CA PHE A 31 13.71 -6.95 3.89
C PHE A 31 13.70 -5.63 4.66
N LEU A 32 13.38 -5.63 5.96
CA LEU A 32 13.37 -4.41 6.77
C LEU A 32 14.75 -3.73 6.80
N ARG A 33 15.82 -4.51 6.89
CA ARG A 33 17.20 -4.01 6.80
C ARG A 33 17.49 -3.34 5.45
N ILE A 34 17.00 -3.90 4.34
CA ILE A 34 17.17 -3.32 3.00
C ILE A 34 16.28 -2.08 2.84
N ALA A 35 15.02 -2.14 3.28
CA ALA A 35 14.05 -1.05 3.15
C ALA A 35 14.52 0.23 3.86
N ARG A 36 15.20 0.10 5.00
CA ARG A 36 15.83 1.23 5.73
C ARG A 36 16.87 1.99 4.91
N GLN A 37 17.39 1.42 3.83
CA GLN A 37 18.32 2.11 2.92
C GLN A 37 17.60 3.06 1.95
N GLY A 38 16.27 2.95 1.81
CA GLY A 38 15.45 3.85 1.00
C GLY A 38 14.83 3.19 -0.25
N PRO A 39 15.62 2.66 -1.21
CA PRO A 39 15.08 2.18 -2.48
C PRO A 39 13.93 1.18 -2.35
N ALA A 40 14.14 0.10 -1.59
CA ALA A 40 13.12 -0.93 -1.40
C ALA A 40 11.88 -0.42 -0.63
N PHE A 41 12.05 0.57 0.28
CA PHE A 41 10.93 1.21 0.96
C PHE A 41 9.99 1.91 -0.03
N HIS A 42 10.55 2.74 -0.92
CA HIS A 42 9.78 3.45 -1.91
C HIS A 42 9.12 2.51 -2.94
N ASP A 43 9.87 1.53 -3.44
CA ASP A 43 9.33 0.56 -4.40
C ASP A 43 8.14 -0.20 -3.82
N THR A 44 8.20 -0.50 -2.52
CA THR A 44 7.10 -1.15 -1.80
C THR A 44 5.87 -0.25 -1.75
N LEU A 45 6.04 1.04 -1.43
CA LEU A 45 4.94 2.01 -1.41
C LEU A 45 4.32 2.22 -2.80
N VAL A 46 5.15 2.40 -3.82
CA VAL A 46 4.71 2.58 -5.22
C VAL A 46 3.94 1.34 -5.69
N ARG A 47 4.46 0.13 -5.43
CA ARG A 47 3.77 -1.11 -5.79
C ARG A 47 2.43 -1.25 -5.06
N ALA A 48 2.38 -0.96 -3.76
CA ALA A 48 1.13 -1.01 -3.01
C ALA A 48 0.10 0.00 -3.54
N GLN A 49 0.55 1.19 -3.97
CA GLN A 49 -0.32 2.19 -4.60
C GLN A 49 -0.79 1.77 -6.00
N HIS A 50 0.10 1.25 -6.85
CA HIS A 50 -0.25 0.80 -8.20
C HIS A 50 -1.28 -0.34 -8.19
N ASN A 51 -1.22 -1.21 -7.18
CA ASN A 51 -2.22 -2.25 -6.99
C ASN A 51 -3.51 -1.73 -6.30
N GLY A 52 -3.61 -0.43 -6.01
CA GLY A 52 -4.77 0.16 -5.35
C GLY A 52 -4.94 -0.23 -3.88
N TRP A 53 -3.92 -0.84 -3.26
CA TRP A 53 -4.00 -1.35 -1.89
C TRP A 53 -3.81 -0.27 -0.83
N VAL A 54 -3.11 0.83 -1.17
CA VAL A 54 -2.90 1.95 -0.26
C VAL A 54 -2.80 3.26 -1.02
N HIS A 55 -3.16 4.36 -0.37
CA HIS A 55 -2.93 5.71 -0.85
C HIS A 55 -2.20 6.52 0.23
N TYR A 56 -1.39 7.50 -0.19
CA TYR A 56 -0.55 8.28 0.74
C TYR A 56 -1.36 8.99 1.82
N THR A 57 -2.60 9.40 1.54
CA THR A 57 -3.48 10.01 2.56
C THR A 57 -3.88 9.03 3.65
N ARG A 58 -4.13 7.76 3.30
CA ARG A 58 -4.47 6.71 4.27
C ARG A 58 -3.27 6.35 5.13
N LEU A 59 -2.10 6.24 4.51
CA LEU A 59 -0.86 6.02 5.24
C LEU A 59 -0.55 7.21 6.17
N ALA A 60 -0.79 8.44 5.72
CA ALA A 60 -0.62 9.63 6.54
C ALA A 60 -1.58 9.69 7.73
N GLN A 61 -2.83 9.24 7.56
CA GLN A 61 -3.80 9.11 8.65
C GLN A 61 -3.33 8.11 9.70
N GLU A 62 -2.86 6.93 9.26
CA GLU A 62 -2.37 5.89 10.16
C GLU A 62 -1.09 6.32 10.91
N LEU A 63 -0.28 7.18 10.29
CA LEU A 63 0.93 7.76 10.89
C LEU A 63 0.69 9.06 11.65
N GLU A 64 -0.55 9.56 11.68
CA GLU A 64 -0.92 10.86 12.29
C GLU A 64 0.00 12.01 11.82
N THR A 65 0.29 12.03 10.52
CA THR A 65 1.27 12.95 9.92
C THR A 65 0.75 13.66 8.67
N SER A 66 1.55 14.56 8.11
CA SER A 66 1.18 15.36 6.94
C SER A 66 1.09 14.50 5.68
N SER A 67 -0.07 14.52 5.01
CA SER A 67 -0.27 13.83 3.72
C SER A 67 0.67 14.35 2.63
N SER A 68 1.00 15.65 2.65
CA SER A 68 1.99 16.24 1.74
C SER A 68 3.39 15.66 1.92
N GLN A 69 3.78 15.33 3.15
CA GLN A 69 5.06 14.69 3.44
C GLN A 69 5.06 13.24 2.97
N VAL A 70 4.00 12.49 3.26
CA VAL A 70 3.88 11.09 2.86
C VAL A 70 3.78 10.94 1.34
N ASN A 71 3.09 11.85 0.64
CA ASN A 71 3.00 11.84 -0.82
C ASN A 71 4.39 11.82 -1.51
N ARG A 72 5.38 12.49 -0.91
CA ARG A 72 6.76 12.51 -1.43
C ARG A 72 7.45 11.15 -1.36
N TRP A 73 6.96 10.23 -0.54
CA TRP A 73 7.51 8.87 -0.41
C TRP A 73 7.02 7.94 -1.53
N PHE A 74 5.90 8.26 -2.17
CA PHE A 74 5.29 7.47 -3.24
C PHE A 74 5.77 7.88 -4.65
N LYS A 75 6.74 8.80 -4.74
CA LYS A 75 7.26 9.25 -6.03
C LYS A 75 8.18 8.20 -6.65
N PRO A 76 7.95 7.77 -7.92
CA PRO A 76 8.81 6.81 -8.60
C PRO A 76 10.20 7.41 -8.84
N SER A 77 11.19 6.53 -9.07
CA SER A 77 12.60 6.95 -9.20
C SER A 77 12.87 7.71 -10.50
N ASP A 78 12.02 7.50 -11.52
CA ASP A 78 12.16 8.05 -12.87
C ASP A 78 11.39 9.36 -13.09
N ASP A 79 10.76 9.92 -12.05
CA ASP A 79 10.16 11.25 -12.12
C ASP A 79 11.30 12.27 -12.20
N GLU A 80 11.52 12.88 -13.38
CA GLU A 80 12.58 13.88 -13.66
C GLU A 80 12.58 15.06 -12.67
N SER A 81 11.52 15.18 -11.87
CA SER A 81 11.43 15.98 -10.66
C SER A 81 12.21 15.35 -9.48
N ALA A 82 13.49 15.01 -9.66
CA ALA A 82 14.36 14.41 -8.63
C ALA A 82 14.40 15.19 -7.29
N SER A 83 13.96 16.46 -7.30
CA SER A 83 13.83 17.32 -6.12
C SER A 83 12.62 17.04 -5.22
N SER A 84 11.69 16.16 -5.62
CA SER A 84 10.41 15.98 -4.90
C SER A 84 10.31 14.71 -4.06
N ARG A 85 11.12 13.68 -4.34
CA ARG A 85 11.13 12.43 -3.57
C ARG A 85 11.94 12.62 -2.28
N SER A 86 11.36 12.22 -1.16
CA SER A 86 12.01 12.35 0.15
C SER A 86 12.11 10.98 0.80
N THR A 87 13.32 10.56 1.14
CA THR A 87 13.54 9.37 1.97
C THR A 87 13.47 9.81 3.43
N PRO A 88 12.52 9.32 4.23
CA PRO A 88 12.48 9.64 5.65
C PRO A 88 13.57 8.87 6.42
N ASN A 89 13.82 9.23 7.68
CA ASN A 89 14.79 8.51 8.50
C ASN A 89 14.32 7.07 8.82
N LYS A 90 15.25 6.21 9.25
CA LYS A 90 14.99 4.79 9.52
C LYS A 90 13.82 4.52 10.47
N PHE A 91 13.60 5.35 11.48
CA PHE A 91 12.50 5.15 12.44
C PHE A 91 11.15 5.43 11.80
N VAL A 92 11.09 6.45 10.94
CA VAL A 92 9.88 6.78 10.17
C VAL A 92 9.63 5.74 9.08
N ILE A 93 10.68 5.18 8.45
CA ILE A 93 10.55 4.04 7.53
C ILE A 93 9.90 2.85 8.27
N ASP A 94 10.43 2.46 9.43
CA ASP A 94 9.89 1.35 10.21
C ASP A 94 8.42 1.60 10.62
N ALA A 95 8.10 2.81 11.05
CA ALA A 95 6.73 3.20 11.37
C ALA A 95 5.81 3.13 10.14
N ALA A 96 6.26 3.63 8.99
CA ALA A 96 5.50 3.63 7.74
C ALA A 96 5.27 2.21 7.20
N LEU A 97 6.26 1.32 7.28
CA LEU A 97 6.09 -0.09 6.89
C LEU A 97 5.15 -0.83 7.82
N LYS A 98 5.21 -0.54 9.13
CA LYS A 98 4.26 -1.09 10.12
C LYS A 98 2.83 -0.60 9.88
N ALA A 99 2.66 0.69 9.58
CA ALA A 99 1.38 1.29 9.21
C ALA A 99 0.82 0.69 7.92
N LEU A 100 1.65 0.55 6.89
CA LEU A 100 1.29 -0.15 5.64
C LEU A 100 0.81 -1.56 5.94
N LYS A 101 1.58 -2.34 6.71
CA LYS A 101 1.20 -3.70 7.09
C LYS A 101 -0.17 -3.74 7.77
N LYS A 102 -0.42 -2.83 8.72
CA LYS A 102 -1.72 -2.78 9.42
C LYS A 102 -2.86 -2.54 8.43
N ILE A 103 -2.73 -1.58 7.52
CA ILE A 103 -3.72 -1.30 6.47
C ILE A 103 -3.99 -2.56 5.63
N LEU A 104 -2.94 -3.21 5.15
CA LEU A 104 -3.06 -4.42 4.32
C LEU A 104 -3.74 -5.57 5.08
N VAL A 105 -3.41 -5.78 6.35
CA VAL A 105 -4.03 -6.82 7.19
C VAL A 105 -5.51 -6.52 7.44
N GLU A 106 -5.88 -5.26 7.68
CA GLU A 106 -7.29 -4.86 7.83
C GLU A 106 -8.07 -5.11 6.54
N ASP A 107 -7.53 -4.70 5.40
CA ASP A 107 -8.17 -4.92 4.10
C ASP A 107 -8.24 -6.40 3.72
N GLN A 108 -7.24 -7.20 4.10
CA GLN A 108 -7.27 -8.66 3.91
C GLN A 108 -8.39 -9.31 4.76
N LYS A 109 -8.63 -8.82 5.98
CA LYS A 109 -9.77 -9.28 6.80
C LYS A 109 -11.11 -8.90 6.18
N ARG A 110 -11.23 -7.70 5.57
CA ARG A 110 -12.43 -7.27 4.84
C ARG A 110 -12.70 -8.16 3.62
N LEU A 111 -11.68 -8.42 2.80
CA LEU A 111 -11.79 -9.31 1.65
C LEU A 111 -12.27 -10.71 2.05
N LYS A 112 -11.73 -11.28 3.15
CA LYS A 112 -12.16 -12.58 3.69
C LYS A 112 -13.63 -12.60 4.14
N LYS A 113 -14.20 -11.45 4.49
CA LYS A 113 -15.61 -11.26 4.83
C LYS A 113 -16.48 -10.88 3.61
N ALA A 114 -15.92 -10.91 2.41
CA ALA A 114 -16.54 -10.38 1.19
C ALA A 114 -16.94 -8.89 1.28
N GLU A 115 -16.27 -8.13 2.15
CA GLU A 115 -16.39 -6.68 2.24
C GLU A 115 -15.40 -6.02 1.28
N ARG A 116 -15.75 -4.83 0.77
CA ARG A 116 -14.82 -4.05 -0.04
C ARG A 116 -13.62 -3.61 0.81
N PRO A 117 -12.37 -3.80 0.34
CA PRO A 117 -11.20 -3.24 1.00
C PRO A 117 -11.30 -1.72 0.96
N THR A 118 -10.72 -1.08 1.97
CA THR A 118 -10.67 0.38 2.06
C THR A 118 -9.74 0.95 1.00
N GLY A 119 -8.67 0.21 0.65
CA GLY A 119 -7.81 0.46 -0.50
C GLY A 119 -7.18 1.85 -0.52
N GLY A 120 -6.85 2.30 -1.73
CA GLY A 120 -6.37 3.65 -2.01
C GLY A 120 -7.46 4.75 -2.02
N ASP A 121 -8.70 4.46 -1.61
CA ASP A 121 -9.76 5.48 -1.52
C ASP A 121 -9.46 6.41 -0.33
N GLY A 122 -8.63 7.42 -0.59
CA GLY A 122 -8.44 8.54 0.31
C GLY A 122 -9.76 9.29 0.45
N VAL A 123 -10.32 9.30 1.67
CA VAL A 123 -11.36 10.25 2.11
C VAL A 123 -12.56 10.39 1.15
N GLY A 124 -13.62 9.65 1.43
CA GLY A 124 -14.96 9.97 0.96
C GLY A 124 -15.21 9.69 -0.52
N ARG A 125 -15.73 8.50 -0.81
CA ARG A 125 -16.79 8.46 -1.82
C ARG A 125 -17.90 9.35 -1.31
N VAL A 126 -18.04 10.51 -1.94
CA VAL A 126 -19.36 11.09 -2.15
C VAL A 126 -20.26 9.91 -2.51
N ARG A 127 -21.19 9.58 -1.62
CA ARG A 127 -22.35 8.79 -2.02
C ARG A 127 -22.93 9.59 -3.17
N LEU A 128 -22.77 9.11 -4.40
CA LEU A 128 -23.75 9.42 -5.42
C LEU A 128 -25.02 8.75 -4.91
N VAL A 129 -25.77 9.54 -4.17
CA VAL A 129 -27.18 9.31 -3.90
C VAL A 129 -27.88 9.59 -5.22
N GLU A 130 -28.83 8.71 -5.52
CA GLU A 130 -29.75 8.65 -6.66
C GLU A 130 -29.26 7.87 -7.89
#